data_AF-A0A0R2DJ99-F1
#
_entry.id   AF-A0A0R2DJ99-F1
#
_cell.length_a   1.000
_cell.length_b   1.000
_cell.length_c   1.000
_cell.angle_alpha   90.00
_cell.angle_beta   90.00
_cell.angle_gamma   90.00
#
_symmetry.space_group_name_H-M   'P 1'
#
loop_
_entity.id
_entity.type
_entity.pdbx_description
1 polymer ?
#
loop_
_entity_poly.entity_id
_entity_poly.type
_entity_poly.pdbx_seq_one_letter_code
_entity_poly.pdbx_strand_id
1 'polypeptide(L)' 'MMKPGYLNGGLILIAGIALLIFLILKLIPNTTHDKDTTALLVIFTVVALGIIGMGSWICWS' A
#
# COMPACT_ATOMS: atom_id res chain seq x y z
N MET A 1 -17.00 7.37 21.65
CA MET A 1 -17.34 7.33 20.20
C MET A 1 -16.06 7.59 19.44
N MET A 2 -15.55 6.60 18.69
CA MET A 2 -14.37 6.81 17.84
C MET A 2 -14.73 7.81 16.74
N LYS A 3 -13.88 8.82 16.51
CA LYS A 3 -14.06 9.78 15.41
C LYS A 3 -14.16 8.97 14.10
N PRO A 4 -15.17 9.22 13.23
CA PRO A 4 -15.39 8.42 12.03
C PRO A 4 -14.18 8.36 11.07
N GLY A 5 -13.24 9.30 11.17
CA GLY A 5 -11.96 9.27 10.44
C GLY A 5 -11.02 8.14 10.83
N TYR A 6 -11.00 7.71 12.11
CA TYR A 6 -10.05 6.69 12.59
C TYR A 6 -10.32 5.29 12.04
N LEU A 7 -11.60 4.91 11.90
CA LEU A 7 -11.95 3.57 11.42
C LEU A 7 -11.64 3.44 9.92
N ASN A 8 -12.03 4.44 9.12
CA ASN A 8 -11.77 4.45 7.69
C ASN A 8 -10.29 4.65 7.37
N GLY A 9 -9.64 5.61 8.02
CA GLY A 9 -8.21 5.86 7.83
C GLY A 9 -7.34 4.67 8.27
N GLY A 10 -7.69 4.03 9.39
CA GLY A 10 -7.01 2.83 9.87
C GLY A 10 -7.14 1.64 8.92
N LEU A 11 -8.34 1.38 8.37
CA LEU A 11 -8.55 0.31 7.38
C LEU A 11 -7.75 0.55 6.09
N ILE A 12 -7.70 1.80 5.62
CA ILE A 12 -6.92 2.18 4.43
C ILE A 12 -5.41 2.00 4.70
N LEU A 13 -4.94 2.37 5.88
CA LEU A 13 -3.56 2.17 6.32
C LEU A 13 -3.17 0.69 6.34
N ILE A 14 -4.00 -0.16 6.97
CA ILE A 14 -3.77 -1.61 7.06
C ILE A 14 -3.76 -2.23 5.67
N ALA A 15 -4.70 -1.84 4.80
CA ALA A 15 -4.76 -2.32 3.42
C ALA A 15 -3.50 -1.94 2.63
N GLY A 16 -3.02 -0.70 2.74
CA GLY A 16 -1.79 -0.25 2.07
C GLY A 16 -0.54 -0.99 2.55
N ILE A 17 -0.42 -1.22 3.86
CA ILE A 17 0.69 -2.00 4.45
C ILE A 17 0.63 -3.46 3.99
N ALA A 18 -0.55 -4.08 4.01
CA ALA A 18 -0.72 -5.45 3.53
C ALA A 18 -0.33 -5.60 2.05
N LEU A 19 -0.66 -4.61 1.23
CA LEU A 19 -0.30 -4.56 -0.20
C LEU A 19 1.22 -4.45 -0.38
N LEU A 20 1.90 -3.60 0.39
CA LEU A 20 3.38 -3.51 0.39
C LEU A 20 4.04 -4.82 0.82
N ILE A 21 3.54 -5.45 1.88
CA ILE A 21 4.08 -6.73 2.37
C ILE A 21 3.91 -7.82 1.29
N PHE A 22 2.74 -7.87 0.65
CA PHE A 22 2.48 -8.81 -0.44
C PHE A 22 3.42 -8.58 -1.64
N LEU A 23 3.64 -7.33 -2.01
CA LEU A 23 4.59 -6.94 -3.05
C LEU A 23 6.01 -7.41 -2.72
N ILE A 24 6.49 -7.10 -1.52
CA ILE A 24 7.88 -7.35 -1.13
C ILE A 24 8.15 -8.84 -0.89
N LEU A 25 7.25 -9.53 -0.17
CA LEU A 25 7.47 -10.93 0.21
C LEU A 25 7.12 -11.93 -0.88
N LYS A 26 6.17 -11.60 -1.76
CA LYS A 26 5.65 -12.58 -2.73
C LYS A 26 5.94 -12.18 -4.17
N LEU A 27 5.78 -10.91 -4.51
CA LEU A 27 5.91 -10.46 -5.90
C LEU A 27 7.36 -10.21 -6.30
N ILE A 28 8.16 -9.51 -5.48
CA ILE A 28 9.59 -9.26 -5.73
C ILE A 28 10.39 -10.56 -5.92
N PRO A 29 10.35 -11.55 -5.00
CA PRO A 29 11.19 -12.74 -5.12
C PRO A 29 10.77 -13.71 -6.24
N ASN A 30 9.50 -13.69 -6.67
CA ASN A 30 9.01 -14.53 -7.79
C ASN A 30 9.03 -13.81 -9.14
N THR A 31 9.38 -12.53 -9.18
CA THR A 31 9.42 -11.76 -10.42
C THR A 31 10.73 -12.05 -11.15
N THR A 32 10.64 -12.72 -12.30
CA THR A 32 11.72 -12.71 -13.29
C THR A 32 11.97 -11.25 -13.67
N HIS A 33 13.24 -10.81 -13.70
CA HIS A 33 13.66 -9.41 -13.94
C HIS A 33 13.38 -8.93 -15.39
N ASP A 34 12.16 -9.13 -15.86
CA ASP A 34 11.64 -8.53 -17.06
C ASP A 34 11.36 -7.05 -16.81
N LYS A 35 11.69 -6.21 -17.78
CA LYS A 35 11.54 -4.75 -17.67
C LYS A 35 10.08 -4.35 -17.44
N ASP A 36 9.14 -5.05 -18.06
CA ASP A 36 7.70 -4.78 -17.91
C ASP A 36 7.21 -5.09 -16.49
N THR A 37 7.60 -6.24 -15.93
CA THR A 37 7.21 -6.63 -14.57
C THR A 37 7.83 -5.70 -13.53
N THR A 38 9.08 -5.27 -13.75
CA THR A 38 9.75 -4.30 -12.89
C THR A 38 9.01 -2.95 -12.90
N ALA A 39 8.59 -2.47 -14.08
CA ALA A 39 7.81 -1.24 -14.20
C ALA A 39 6.46 -1.32 -13.47
N LEU A 40 5.74 -2.44 -13.62
CA LEU A 40 4.51 -2.72 -12.87
C LEU A 40 4.74 -2.72 -11.36
N LEU A 41 5.83 -3.33 -10.90
CA LEU A 41 6.17 -3.42 -9.49
C LEU A 41 6.48 -2.06 -8.87
N VAL A 42 7.16 -1.19 -9.61
CA VAL A 42 7.41 0.21 -9.23
C VAL A 42 6.10 1.00 -9.13
N ILE A 43 5.22 0.90 -10.14
CA ILE A 43 3.92 1.58 -10.13
C ILE A 43 3.08 1.14 -8.93
N PHE A 44 3.00 -0.16 -8.68
CA PHE A 44 2.27 -0.71 -7.55
C PHE A 44 2.82 -0.25 -6.20
N THR A 45 4.14 -0.09 -6.09
CA THR A 45 4.79 0.44 -4.89
C THR A 45 4.45 1.92 -4.67
N VAL A 46 4.45 2.73 -5.73
CA VAL A 46 4.06 4.15 -5.68
C VAL A 46 2.59 4.30 -5.26
N VAL A 47 1.70 3.48 -5.82
CA VAL A 47 0.28 3.46 -5.44
C VAL A 47 0.11 3.05 -3.97
N ALA A 48 0.83 2.03 -3.50
CA ALA A 48 0.75 1.59 -2.11
C ALA A 48 1.23 2.67 -1.13
N LEU A 49 2.28 3.42 -1.47
CA LEU A 49 2.72 4.60 -0.69
C LEU A 49 1.64 5.70 -0.67
N GLY A 50 0.96 5.94 -1.79
CA GLY A 50 -0.16 6.89 -1.86
C GLY A 50 -1.34 6.48 -0.96
N ILE A 51 -1.67 5.19 -0.93
CA ILE A 51 -2.72 4.63 -0.06
C ILE A 51 -2.33 4.79 1.42
N ILE A 52 -1.08 4.50 1.78
CA ILE A 52 -0.58 4.69 3.16
C ILE A 52 -0.62 6.17 3.55
N GLY A 53 -0.22 7.07 2.66
CA GLY A 53 -0.29 8.51 2.88
C GLY A 53 -1.71 9.02 3.09
N MET A 54 -2.65 8.64 2.21
CA MET A 54 -4.07 8.98 2.35
C MET A 54 -4.69 8.37 3.61
N GLY A 55 -4.40 7.09 3.90
CA GLY A 55 -4.86 6.42 5.11
C GLY A 55 -4.37 7.12 6.38
N SER A 56 -3.10 7.54 6.40
CA SER A 56 -2.52 8.29 7.52
C SER A 56 -3.15 9.66 7.69
N TRP A 57 -3.39 10.37 6.58
CA TRP A 57 -4.05 11.68 6.59
C TRP A 57 -5.50 11.58 7.11
N ILE A 58 -6.27 10.60 6.61
CA ILE A 58 -7.66 10.39 7.02
C ILE A 58 -7.76 9.90 8.48
N CYS A 59 -6.78 9.12 8.94
CA CYS A 59 -6.74 8.63 10.32
C CYS A 59 -6.42 9.75 11.32
N TRP A 60 -5.61 10.73 10.94
CA TRP A 60 -5.22 11.87 11.78
C TRP A 60 -6.06 13.14 11.61
N SER A 61 -6.95 13.19 10.61
CA SER A 61 -7.91 14.29 10.37
C SER A 61 -9.20 14.14 11.17
#